data_AF-A0A7V0YW00-F1
#
_entry.id   AF-A0A7V0YW00-F1
#
_cell.length_a   1.000
_cell.length_b   1.000
_cell.length_c   1.000
_cell.angle_alpha   90.00
_cell.angle_beta   90.00
_cell.angle_gamma   90.00
#
_symmetry.space_group_name_H-M   'P 1'
#
loop_
_entity.id
_entity.type
_entity.pdbx_description
1 polymer ?
#
loop_
_entity_poly.entity_id
_entity_poly.type
_entity_poly.pdbx_seq_one_letter_code
_entity_poly.pdbx_strand_id
1 'polypeptide(L)' 'MNYCLNTSTIRNCGLSVPEKIRITAQTGYQGIELWVSEIEDYLKKGGSLSELKAILDQSNLKLPNLIAFPQ' A
#
# COMPACT_ATOMS: atom_id res chain seq x y z
N MET A 1 -14.29 9.30 2.41
CA MET A 1 -12.82 9.24 2.35
C MET A 1 -12.36 10.60 1.88
N ASN A 2 -11.54 11.32 2.64
CA ASN A 2 -11.16 12.70 2.29
C ASN A 2 -9.84 12.73 1.54
N TYR A 3 -8.83 12.03 2.03
CA TYR A 3 -7.51 11.97 1.41
C TYR A 3 -7.06 10.52 1.17
N CYS A 4 -6.45 10.30 0.00
CA CYS A 4 -5.88 9.04 -0.44
C CYS A 4 -4.41 9.25 -0.81
N LEU A 5 -3.49 8.48 -0.22
CA LEU A 5 -2.08 8.58 -0.55
C LEU A 5 -1.74 7.71 -1.76
N ASN A 6 -1.34 8.35 -2.85
CA ASN A 6 -0.65 7.67 -3.94
C ASN A 6 0.78 7.33 -3.53
N THR A 7 1.14 6.05 -3.46
CA THR A 7 2.46 5.63 -2.96
C THR A 7 3.64 5.98 -3.87
N SER A 8 3.42 6.56 -5.05
CA SER A 8 4.47 7.22 -5.82
C SER A 8 5.16 8.33 -5.03
N THR A 9 4.42 9.02 -4.14
CA THR A 9 4.92 10.10 -3.28
C THR A 9 6.01 9.64 -2.32
N ILE A 10 6.01 8.35 -1.93
CA ILE A 10 6.96 7.76 -0.97
C ILE A 10 7.72 6.56 -1.55
N ARG A 11 7.81 6.45 -2.88
CA ARG A 11 8.35 5.27 -3.57
C ARG A 11 9.82 5.02 -3.24
N ASN A 12 10.62 6.07 -3.16
CA ASN A 12 12.06 5.98 -2.95
C ASN A 12 12.47 6.12 -1.48
N CYS A 13 11.54 5.97 -0.55
CA CYS A 13 11.79 6.06 0.89
C CYS A 13 12.31 4.75 1.52
N GLY A 14 12.56 3.70 0.72
CA GLY A 14 13.05 2.41 1.21
C GLY A 14 12.03 1.60 2.00
N LEU A 15 10.73 1.91 1.87
CA LEU A 15 9.64 1.28 2.61
C LEU A 15 9.05 0.07 1.85
N SER A 16 8.82 -1.03 2.55
CA SER A 16 8.03 -2.17 2.08
C SER A 16 6.52 -1.83 1.99
N VAL A 17 5.75 -2.66 1.26
CA VAL A 17 4.29 -2.46 1.14
C VAL A 17 3.58 -2.41 2.51
N PRO A 18 3.85 -3.32 3.47
CA PRO A 18 3.32 -3.21 4.83
C PRO A 18 3.66 -1.90 5.54
N GLU A 19 4.89 -1.42 5.41
CA GLU A 19 5.34 -0.16 6.03
C GLU A 19 4.64 1.05 5.41
N LYS A 20 4.46 1.06 4.09
CA LYS A 20 3.68 2.09 3.39
C LYS A 20 2.23 2.15 3.89
N ILE A 21 1.59 1.00 4.10
CA ILE A 21 0.23 0.96 4.66
C ILE A 21 0.21 1.56 6.07
N ARG A 22 1.14 1.14 6.95
CA ARG A 22 1.20 1.62 8.34
C ARG A 22 1.46 3.12 8.44
N ILE A 23 2.43 3.66 7.70
CA ILE A 23 2.75 5.09 7.75
C ILE A 23 1.62 5.95 7.17
N THR A 24 0.91 5.44 6.16
CA THR A 24 -0.27 6.13 5.58
C THR A 24 -1.38 6.29 6.62
N ALA A 25 -1.63 5.24 7.41
CA ALA A 25 -2.62 5.30 8.49
C ALA A 25 -2.18 6.23 9.62
N GLN A 26 -0.91 6.15 10.04
CA GLN A 26 -0.34 7.00 11.10
C GLN A 26 -0.36 8.49 10.75
N THR A 27 -0.32 8.83 9.47
CA THR A 27 -0.33 10.22 8.98
C THR A 27 -1.74 10.77 8.71
N GLY A 28 -2.79 9.99 9.01
CA GLY A 28 -4.17 10.46 8.98
C GLY A 28 -4.84 10.44 7.60
N TYR A 29 -4.29 9.70 6.62
CA TYR A 29 -5.01 9.40 5.38
C TYR A 29 -6.10 8.35 5.62
N GLN A 30 -7.14 8.33 4.78
CA GLN A 30 -8.20 7.32 4.83
C GLN A 30 -8.11 6.31 3.67
N GLY A 31 -7.27 6.59 2.69
CA GLY A 31 -7.03 5.71 1.55
C GLY A 31 -5.56 5.61 1.18
N ILE A 32 -5.21 4.53 0.50
CA ILE A 32 -3.90 4.28 -0.07
C ILE A 32 -4.04 3.71 -1.48
N GLU A 33 -3.20 4.13 -2.42
CA GLU A 33 -3.06 3.48 -3.73
C GLU A 33 -1.66 2.85 -3.81
N LEU A 34 -1.62 1.53 -3.97
CA LEU A 34 -0.39 0.74 -4.01
C LEU A 34 0.02 0.45 -5.46
N TRP A 35 1.32 0.30 -5.69
CA TRP A 35 1.86 -0.17 -6.96
C TRP A 35 1.71 -1.69 -7.09
N VAL A 36 1.18 -2.16 -8.22
CA VAL A 36 1.04 -3.60 -8.52
C VAL A 36 2.40 -4.30 -8.47
N SER A 37 3.44 -3.70 -9.05
CA SER A 37 4.80 -4.27 -9.05
C SER A 37 5.38 -4.44 -7.65
N GLU A 38 5.09 -3.54 -6.71
CA GLU A 38 5.55 -3.67 -5.33
C GLU A 38 4.81 -4.77 -4.56
N ILE A 39 3.52 -4.98 -4.88
CA ILE A 39 2.74 -6.11 -4.37
C ILE A 39 3.32 -7.41 -4.93
N GLU A 40 3.59 -7.50 -6.23
CA GLU A 40 4.22 -8.68 -6.84
C GLU A 40 5.59 -8.99 -6.21
N ASP A 41 6.41 -7.97 -5.97
CA ASP A 41 7.71 -8.16 -5.31
C ASP A 41 7.58 -8.58 -3.85
N TYR A 42 6.55 -8.10 -3.15
CA TYR A 42 6.21 -8.58 -1.80
C TYR A 42 5.82 -10.07 -1.82
N LEU A 43 5.00 -10.49 -2.79
CA LEU A 43 4.59 -11.89 -2.96
C LEU A 43 5.78 -12.79 -3.31
N LYS A 44 6.67 -12.36 -4.21
CA LYS A 44 7.89 -13.10 -4.58
C LYS A 44 8.83 -13.33 -3.39
N LYS A 45 8.78 -12.46 -2.38
CA LYS A 45 9.57 -12.56 -1.14
C LYS A 45 8.90 -13.40 -0.06
N GLY A 46 7.80 -14.09 -0.38
CA GLY A 46 7.09 -15.00 0.53
C GLY A 46 5.95 -14.35 1.32
N GLY A 47 5.64 -13.07 1.06
CA GLY A 47 4.46 -12.43 1.63
C GLY A 47 3.15 -12.91 0.99
N SER A 48 2.01 -12.61 1.62
CA SER A 48 0.69 -12.98 1.09
C SER A 48 -0.28 -11.80 0.98
N LEU A 49 -1.24 -11.91 0.05
CA LEU A 49 -2.34 -10.94 -0.06
C LEU A 49 -3.22 -10.91 1.20
N SER A 50 -3.36 -12.05 1.89
CA SER A 50 -4.11 -12.15 3.14
C SER A 50 -3.49 -11.25 4.23
N GLU A 51 -2.17 -11.25 4.35
CA GLU A 51 -1.46 -10.34 5.27
C GLU A 51 -1.66 -8.88 4.90
N LEU A 52 -1.51 -8.51 3.61
CA LEU A 52 -1.74 -7.14 3.17
C LEU A 52 -3.17 -6.67 3.45
N LYS A 53 -4.16 -7.55 3.20
CA LYS A 53 -5.56 -7.30 3.54
C LYS A 53 -5.74 -7.09 5.04
N ALA A 54 -5.16 -7.96 5.88
CA ALA A 54 -5.26 -7.84 7.33
C ALA A 54 -4.67 -6.52 7.83
N ILE A 55 -3.54 -6.08 7.26
CA ILE A 55 -2.91 -4.80 7.62
C ILE A 55 -3.79 -3.61 7.20
N LEU A 56 -4.39 -3.64 5.99
CA LEU A 56 -5.32 -2.61 5.54
C LEU A 56 -6.55 -2.52 6.46
N ASP A 57 -7.15 -3.66 6.80
CA ASP A 57 -8.33 -3.73 7.66
C ASP A 57 -8.02 -3.23 9.08
N GLN A 58 -6.90 -3.67 9.68
CA GLN A 58 -6.43 -3.20 10.99
C GLN A 58 -6.10 -1.70 10.99
N SER A 59 -5.63 -1.17 9.85
CA SER A 59 -5.29 0.24 9.68
C SER A 59 -6.50 1.12 9.34
N ASN A 60 -7.70 0.53 9.18
CA ASN A 60 -8.91 1.20 8.71
C ASN A 60 -8.69 2.01 7.40
N LEU A 61 -7.81 1.52 6.53
CA LEU A 61 -7.49 2.15 5.25
C LEU A 61 -8.30 1.53 4.12
N LYS A 62 -8.80 2.38 3.22
CA LYS A 62 -9.39 1.94 1.96
C LYS A 62 -8.30 1.81 0.88
N LEU A 63 -8.44 0.82 0.01
CA LEU A 63 -7.61 0.62 -1.18
C LEU A 63 -8.49 0.86 -2.42
N PRO A 64 -8.80 2.13 -2.78
CA PRO A 64 -9.76 2.42 -3.85
C PRO A 64 -9.23 2.07 -5.24
N ASN A 65 -7.91 1.97 -5.42
CA ASN A 65 -7.28 1.74 -6.70
C ASN A 65 -5.86 1.16 -6.53
N LEU A 66 -5.31 0.64 -7.63
CA LEU A 66 -3.92 0.20 -7.76
C LEU A 66 -3.26 0.96 -8.91
N ILE A 67 -1.93 1.12 -8.80
CA ILE A 67 -1.12 1.82 -9.80
C ILE A 67 -0.37 0.78 -10.62
N ALA A 68 -0.56 0.80 -11.93
CA ALA A 68 0.14 -0.04 -12.87
C ALA A 68 0.37 0.72 -14.18
N PHE A 69 1.46 0.41 -14.87
CA PHE A 69 1.69 0.81 -16.25
C PHE A 69 1.90 -0.44 -17.10
N PRO A 70 1.40 -0.46 -18.35
CA PRO A 70 1.71 -1.52 -19.28
C PRO A 70 3.23 -1.59 -19.50
N GLN A 71 3.76 -2.81 -19.60
CA GLN A 71 5.14 -3.06 -20.03
C GLN A 71 5.23 -3.13 -21.55
#